data_AF-A0A950RQC8-F1
#
_entry.id   AF-A0A950RQC8-F1
#
_cell.length_a   1.000
_cell.length_b   1.000
_cell.length_c   1.000
_cell.angle_alpha   90.00
_cell.angle_beta   90.00
_cell.angle_gamma   90.00
#
_symmetry.space_group_name_H-M   'P 1'
#
loop_
_entity.id
_entity.type
_entity.pdbx_description
1 polymer ?
#
loop_
_entity_poly.entity_id
_entity_poly.type
_entity_poly.pdbx_seq_one_letter_code
_entity_poly.pdbx_strand_id
1 'polypeptide(L)'
;YVLQTRDVKEIQVQVKRGKEVLPDLITLKAEEDRTWPLEDRGMLLQPDWRLQKAANLGDALGMGMHRTVSFIKQLYGQLVSIVTGRVSAKTLGGPIIITKVAYQIAGSDFFEFLLFLGIISVNLAVINFLPIPVLDGGHMVFLIYEKIRGRPASEQMRAAATYLGLALILSLMAFVIYLDVKRIL
;
A
#
# COMPACT_ATOMS: atom_id res chain seq x y z
N TYR A 1 3.66 -6.16 17.22
CA TYR A 1 3.68 -5.22 18.36
C TYR A 1 2.25 -4.82 18.66
N VAL A 2 1.67 -5.41 19.70
CA VAL A 2 0.35 -5.03 20.22
C VAL A 2 0.62 -3.92 21.24
N LEU A 3 0.39 -2.67 20.87
CA LEU A 3 0.53 -1.55 21.79
C LEU A 3 -0.87 -1.06 22.18
N GLN A 4 -1.23 -1.40 23.42
CA GLN A 4 -2.24 -0.78 24.26
C GLN A 4 -3.71 -1.16 24.03
N THR A 5 -4.18 -2.12 24.83
CA THR A 5 -5.53 -2.07 25.38
C THR A 5 -5.61 -0.83 26.27
N ARG A 6 -6.43 0.16 25.92
CA ARG A 6 -6.67 1.34 26.78
C ARG A 6 -8.10 1.28 27.30
N ASP A 7 -8.23 1.30 28.62
CA ASP A 7 -9.47 1.66 29.28
C ASP A 7 -9.93 3.04 28.80
N VAL A 8 -11.18 3.10 28.37
CA VAL A 8 -11.84 4.31 27.89
C VAL A 8 -11.88 5.32 29.05
N LYS A 9 -11.03 6.35 28.99
CA LYS A 9 -10.99 7.38 30.03
C LYS A 9 -12.08 8.42 29.78
N GLU A 10 -13.01 8.53 30.73
CA GLU A 10 -13.96 9.63 30.79
C GLU A 10 -13.24 10.89 31.30
N ILE A 11 -13.41 12.02 30.60
CA ILE A 11 -12.84 13.31 31.02
C ILE A 11 -13.99 14.27 31.29
N GLN A 12 -14.00 14.86 32.48
CA GLN A 12 -14.96 15.89 32.85
C GLN A 12 -14.34 17.26 32.59
N VAL A 13 -15.02 18.10 31.81
CA VAL A 13 -14.56 19.44 31.44
C VAL A 13 -15.55 20.46 31.97
N GLN A 14 -15.04 21.46 32.70
CA GLN A 14 -15.81 22.62 33.13
C GLN A 14 -15.57 23.78 32.17
N VAL A 15 -16.63 24.31 31.55
CA VAL A 15 -16.51 25.35 30.52
C VAL A 15 -16.74 26.72 31.15
N LYS A 16 -15.76 27.61 30.99
CA LYS A 16 -15.88 29.02 31.38
C LYS A 16 -16.14 29.89 30.15
N ARG A 17 -17.25 30.63 30.12
CA ARG A 17 -17.57 31.55 29.03
C ARG A 17 -17.52 32.99 29.55
N GLY A 18 -16.45 33.72 29.22
CA GLY A 18 -16.22 35.06 29.76
C GLY A 18 -15.83 35.04 31.24
N LYS A 19 -16.53 35.81 32.09
CA LYS A 19 -16.30 35.84 33.56
C LYS A 19 -17.12 34.82 34.34
N GLU A 20 -18.14 34.21 33.73
CA GLU A 20 -18.99 33.20 34.36
C GLU A 20 -18.48 31.78 34.07
N VAL A 21 -18.31 31.00 35.14
CA VAL A 21 -18.02 29.56 35.05
C VAL A 21 -19.36 28.84 35.02
N LEU A 22 -19.64 28.09 33.96
CA LEU A 22 -20.84 27.28 33.92
C LEU A 22 -20.70 26.15 34.96
N PRO A 23 -21.71 25.92 35.82
CA PRO A 23 -21.60 24.97 36.93
C PRO A 23 -21.57 23.50 36.47
N ASP A 24 -22.04 23.20 35.26
CA ASP A 24 -22.20 21.82 34.80
C ASP A 24 -20.90 21.26 34.18
N LEU A 25 -20.46 20.13 34.74
CA LEU A 25 -19.35 19.32 34.23
C LEU A 25 -19.82 18.51 33.02
N ILE A 26 -19.30 18.83 31.84
CA ILE A 26 -19.59 18.05 30.63
C ILE A 26 -18.70 16.82 30.64
N THR A 27 -19.30 15.62 30.61
CA THR A 27 -18.57 14.36 30.55
C THR A 27 -18.37 13.96 29.09
N LEU A 28 -17.11 13.97 28.64
CA LEU A 28 -16.71 13.50 27.32
C LEU A 28 -16.44 11.99 27.40
N LYS A 29 -17.19 11.20 26.65
CA LYS A 29 -16.95 9.76 26.46
C LYS A 29 -16.18 9.54 25.17
N ALA A 30 -15.00 8.92 25.26
CA ALA A 30 -14.25 8.53 24.08
C ALA A 30 -14.93 7.33 23.40
N GLU A 31 -15.15 7.43 22.10
CA GLU A 31 -15.68 6.34 21.27
C GLU A 31 -14.53 5.68 20.49
N GLU A 32 -14.61 4.37 20.30
CA GLU A 32 -13.60 3.63 19.54
C GLU A 32 -13.72 3.93 18.04
N ASP A 33 -12.67 4.51 17.46
CA ASP A 33 -12.62 4.79 16.03
C ASP A 33 -12.27 3.52 15.24
N ARG A 34 -13.28 2.97 14.55
CA ARG A 34 -13.18 1.74 13.75
C ARG A 34 -12.51 1.93 12.39
N THR A 35 -12.15 3.16 12.01
CA THR A 35 -11.52 3.46 10.71
C THR A 35 -10.00 3.18 10.68
N TRP A 36 -9.49 2.51 11.71
CA TRP A 36 -8.10 2.13 11.85
C TRP A 36 -7.55 1.33 10.64
N PRO A 37 -6.37 1.69 10.07
CA PRO A 37 -5.46 2.79 10.45
C PRO A 37 -5.53 4.00 9.50
N LEU A 38 -5.72 5.21 10.05
CA LEU A 38 -5.41 6.48 9.37
C LEU A 38 -3.95 6.87 9.66
N GLU A 39 -3.21 7.29 8.63
CA GLU A 39 -1.78 7.67 8.72
C GLU A 39 -1.54 8.92 9.58
N ASP A 40 -2.56 9.76 9.79
CA ASP A 40 -2.37 11.07 10.41
C ASP A 40 -3.13 11.20 11.73
N ARG A 41 -2.44 10.92 12.84
CA ARG A 41 -2.96 11.10 14.22
C ARG A 41 -3.02 12.58 14.65
N GLY A 42 -2.98 13.54 13.72
CA GLY A 42 -2.80 14.96 14.03
C GLY A 42 -1.45 15.28 14.69
N MET A 43 -0.57 14.28 14.83
CA MET A 43 0.82 14.42 15.19
C MET A 43 1.59 14.50 13.88
N LEU A 44 1.92 15.72 13.46
CA LEU A 44 2.86 15.96 12.36
C LEU A 44 4.27 15.58 12.83
N LEU A 45 4.56 14.29 12.86
CA LEU A 45 5.92 13.80 13.12
C LEU A 45 6.80 14.29 11.98
N GLN A 46 7.79 15.12 12.31
CA GLN A 46 8.77 15.54 11.33
C GLN A 46 9.55 14.30 10.85
N PRO A 47 9.85 14.20 9.54
CA PRO A 47 10.63 13.09 9.01
C PRO A 47 12.02 13.07 9.67
N ASP A 48 12.37 11.91 10.26
CA ASP A 48 13.70 11.67 10.83
C ASP A 48 14.65 11.19 9.73
N TRP A 49 15.63 12.02 9.39
CA TRP A 49 16.65 11.71 8.39
C TRP A 49 17.85 11.06 9.08
N ARG A 50 18.04 9.76 8.82
CA ARG A 50 19.20 9.02 9.32
C ARG A 50 20.10 8.58 8.17
N LEU A 51 21.37 8.93 8.25
CA LEU A 51 22.38 8.41 7.34
C LEU A 51 22.55 6.90 7.58
N GLN A 52 22.13 6.10 6.62
CA GLN A 52 22.37 4.65 6.61
C GLN A 52 23.62 4.39 5.79
N LYS A 53 24.69 3.91 6.44
CA LYS A 53 25.96 3.58 5.78
C LYS A 53 26.34 2.16 6.13
N ALA A 54 26.63 1.37 5.10
CA ALA A 54 27.10 0.01 5.28
C ALA A 54 28.53 0.00 5.82
N ALA A 55 28.79 -0.85 6.81
CA ALA A 55 30.16 -1.07 7.29
C ALA A 55 30.98 -1.92 6.31
N ASN A 56 30.34 -2.84 5.58
CA ASN A 56 30.97 -3.74 4.62
C ASN A 56 29.94 -4.25 3.59
N LEU A 57 30.38 -5.05 2.61
CA LEU A 57 29.53 -5.55 1.53
C LEU A 57 28.39 -6.46 2.02
N GLY A 58 28.64 -7.29 3.05
CA GLY A 58 27.61 -8.16 3.62
C GLY A 58 26.50 -7.36 4.31
N ASP A 59 26.88 -6.33 5.06
CA ASP A 59 25.97 -5.37 5.69
C ASP A 59 25.15 -4.60 4.63
N ALA A 60 25.78 -4.19 3.52
CA ALA A 60 25.09 -3.55 2.40
C ALA A 60 24.01 -4.47 1.79
N LEU A 61 24.32 -5.74 1.56
CA LEU A 61 23.36 -6.73 1.07
C LEU A 61 22.23 -6.99 2.09
N GLY A 62 22.57 -7.09 3.37
CA GLY A 62 21.60 -7.25 4.45
C GLY A 62 20.62 -6.08 4.53
N MET A 63 21.12 -4.84 4.47
CA MET A 63 20.28 -3.65 4.42
C MET A 63 19.40 -3.62 3.18
N GLY A 64 19.94 -3.99 2.01
CA GLY A 64 19.16 -4.13 0.77
C GLY A 64 18.02 -5.14 0.92
N MET A 65 18.28 -6.33 1.47
CA MET A 65 17.25 -7.34 1.73
C MET A 65 16.18 -6.82 2.70
N HIS A 66 16.58 -6.21 3.81
CA HIS A 66 15.65 -5.63 4.78
C HIS A 66 14.77 -4.54 4.15
N ARG A 67 15.36 -3.70 3.29
CA ARG A 67 14.64 -2.66 2.56
C ARG A 67 13.63 -3.25 1.59
N THR A 68 14.05 -4.23 0.79
CA THR A 68 13.18 -4.95 -0.15
C THR A 68 12.00 -5.61 0.55
N VAL A 69 12.25 -6.35 1.64
CA VAL A 69 11.19 -6.99 2.44
C VAL A 69 10.22 -5.94 3.02
N SER A 70 10.75 -4.81 3.47
CA SER A 70 9.91 -3.72 3.98
C SER A 70 9.02 -3.13 2.89
N PHE A 71 9.55 -2.88 1.69
CA PHE A 71 8.78 -2.42 0.54
C PHE A 71 7.70 -3.44 0.13
N ILE A 72 8.04 -4.73 0.08
CA ILE A 72 7.06 -5.80 -0.20
C ILE A 72 5.91 -5.74 0.80
N LYS A 73 6.20 -5.67 2.11
CA LYS A 73 5.17 -5.59 3.16
C LYS A 73 4.29 -4.35 3.03
N GLN A 74 4.88 -3.20 2.73
CA GLN A 74 4.15 -1.95 2.53
C GLN A 74 3.21 -2.06 1.32
N LEU A 75 3.70 -2.59 0.20
CA LEU A 75 2.88 -2.74 -1.00
C LEU A 75 1.71 -3.71 -0.78
N TYR A 76 1.94 -4.86 -0.13
CA TYR A 76 0.84 -5.75 0.25
C TYR A 76 -0.17 -5.06 1.17
N GLY A 77 0.30 -4.28 2.15
CA GLY A 77 -0.58 -3.50 3.03
C GLY A 77 -1.43 -2.49 2.27
N GLN A 78 -0.87 -1.81 1.27
CA GLN A 78 -1.59 -0.89 0.40
C GLN A 78 -2.62 -1.62 -0.47
N LEU A 79 -2.26 -2.74 -1.10
CA LEU A 79 -3.18 -3.56 -1.91
C LEU A 79 -4.38 -4.02 -1.07
N VAL A 80 -4.13 -4.55 0.13
CA VAL A 80 -5.20 -4.96 1.06
C VAL A 80 -6.07 -3.77 1.46
N SER A 81 -5.48 -2.60 1.70
CA SER A 81 -6.21 -1.39 2.09
C SER A 81 -7.12 -0.87 0.97
N ILE A 82 -6.70 -1.02 -0.30
CA ILE A 82 -7.53 -0.68 -1.46
C ILE A 82 -8.69 -1.68 -1.60
N VAL A 83 -8.41 -2.99 -1.51
CA VAL A 83 -9.44 -4.03 -1.62
C VAL A 83 -10.47 -3.95 -0.49
N THR A 84 -10.03 -3.57 0.72
CA THR A 84 -10.92 -3.37 1.88
C THR A 84 -11.59 -2.00 1.92
N GLY A 85 -11.32 -1.12 0.95
CA GLY A 85 -11.92 0.21 0.86
C GLY A 85 -11.41 1.24 1.87
N ARG A 86 -10.37 0.91 2.65
CA ARG A 86 -9.71 1.86 3.57
C ARG A 86 -8.99 2.98 2.82
N VAL A 87 -8.50 2.68 1.62
CA VAL A 87 -7.87 3.64 0.71
C VAL A 87 -8.68 3.70 -0.57
N SER A 88 -8.96 4.91 -1.06
CA SER A 88 -9.67 5.09 -2.32
C SER A 88 -8.84 4.54 -3.49
N ALA A 89 -9.45 3.73 -4.36
CA ALA A 89 -8.79 3.27 -5.60
C ALA A 89 -8.35 4.44 -6.52
N LYS A 90 -8.84 5.66 -6.29
CA LYS A 90 -8.38 6.87 -6.99
C LYS A 90 -6.94 7.26 -6.65
N THR A 91 -6.35 6.73 -5.57
CA THR A 91 -4.95 6.99 -5.21
C THR A 91 -3.97 6.14 -6.02
N LEU A 92 -4.45 5.13 -6.76
CA LEU A 92 -3.63 4.35 -7.67
C LEU A 92 -3.00 5.28 -8.71
N GLY A 93 -1.66 5.25 -8.78
CA GLY A 93 -0.90 5.98 -9.78
C GLY A 93 -0.89 5.19 -11.09
N GLY A 94 -1.30 5.81 -12.19
CA GLY A 94 -1.19 5.21 -13.51
C GLY A 94 0.14 5.45 -14.22
N PRO A 95 0.26 4.99 -15.47
CA PRO A 95 1.48 5.15 -16.27
C PRO A 95 1.93 6.59 -16.38
N ILE A 96 1.01 7.56 -16.48
CA ILE A 96 1.36 8.97 -16.63
C ILE A 96 1.98 9.52 -15.35
N ILE A 97 1.40 9.16 -14.19
CA ILE A 97 1.94 9.54 -12.89
C ILE A 97 3.32 8.90 -12.67
N ILE A 98 3.48 7.63 -13.03
CA ILE A 98 4.77 6.93 -12.94
C ILE A 98 5.82 7.65 -13.79
N THR A 99 5.50 8.01 -15.04
CA THR A 99 6.41 8.77 -15.90
C THR A 99 6.75 10.14 -15.32
N LYS A 100 5.78 10.86 -14.74
CA LYS A 100 6.02 12.16 -14.10
C LYS A 100 6.96 12.05 -12.90
N VAL A 101 6.73 11.06 -12.04
CA VAL A 101 7.59 10.81 -10.87
C VAL A 101 8.97 10.35 -11.32
N ALA A 102 9.07 9.50 -12.34
CA ALA A 102 10.34 9.09 -12.92
C ALA A 102 11.13 10.28 -13.47
N TYR A 103 10.47 11.20 -14.18
CA TYR A 103 11.11 12.42 -14.69
C TYR A 103 11.60 13.32 -13.55
N GLN A 104 10.81 13.48 -12.50
CA GLN A 104 11.18 14.27 -11.32
C GLN A 104 12.41 13.67 -10.62
N ILE A 105 12.45 12.35 -10.44
CA ILE A 105 13.56 11.66 -9.77
C ILE A 105 14.80 11.60 -10.69
N ALA A 106 14.62 11.49 -12.01
CA ALA A 106 15.74 11.54 -12.94
C ALA A 106 16.50 12.89 -12.90
N GLY A 107 15.83 13.97 -12.48
CA GLY A 107 16.46 15.27 -12.25
C GLY A 107 17.11 15.46 -10.86
N SER A 108 17.09 14.43 -10.02
CA SER A 108 17.67 14.45 -8.66
C SER A 108 19.11 13.86 -8.65
N ASP A 109 19.45 13.01 -7.69
CA ASP A 109 20.72 12.29 -7.63
C ASP A 109 20.61 10.86 -8.22
N PHE A 110 21.72 10.34 -8.74
CA PHE A 110 21.80 8.99 -9.31
C PHE A 110 21.40 7.91 -8.29
N PHE A 111 21.72 8.11 -7.02
CA PHE A 111 21.33 7.19 -5.96
C PHE A 111 19.81 7.12 -5.77
N GLU A 112 19.11 8.26 -5.80
CA GLU A 112 17.65 8.30 -5.70
C GLU A 112 16.98 7.63 -6.89
N PHE A 113 17.55 7.79 -8.09
CA PHE A 113 17.09 7.10 -9.30
C PHE A 113 17.23 5.58 -9.18
N LEU A 114 18.36 5.07 -8.67
CA LEU A 114 18.53 3.63 -8.42
C LEU A 114 17.53 3.09 -7.39
N LEU A 115 17.28 3.84 -6.31
CA LEU A 115 16.27 3.46 -5.34
C LEU A 115 14.86 3.44 -5.94
N PHE A 116 14.53 4.41 -6.78
CA PHE A 116 13.25 4.44 -7.49
C PHE A 116 13.09 3.24 -8.42
N LEU A 117 14.11 2.91 -9.22
CA LEU A 117 14.10 1.70 -10.05
C LEU A 117 13.93 0.44 -9.21
N GLY A 118 14.57 0.36 -8.05
CA GLY A 118 14.40 -0.72 -7.08
C GLY A 118 12.95 -0.85 -6.60
N ILE A 119 12.29 0.27 -6.25
CA ILE A 119 10.89 0.28 -5.85
C ILE A 119 9.98 -0.20 -6.99
N ILE A 120 10.18 0.28 -8.22
CA ILE A 120 9.39 -0.15 -9.38
C ILE A 120 9.57 -1.66 -9.63
N SER A 121 10.80 -2.17 -9.53
CA SER A 121 11.11 -3.59 -9.68
C SER A 121 10.38 -4.45 -8.64
N VAL A 122 10.39 -4.04 -7.37
CA VAL A 122 9.65 -4.71 -6.30
C VAL A 122 8.14 -4.68 -6.56
N ASN A 123 7.59 -3.55 -7.01
CA ASN A 123 6.17 -3.42 -7.31
C ASN A 123 5.73 -4.38 -8.41
N LEU A 124 6.50 -4.45 -9.50
CA LEU A 124 6.23 -5.37 -10.60
C LEU A 124 6.33 -6.83 -10.14
N ALA A 125 7.34 -7.17 -9.33
CA ALA A 125 7.47 -8.50 -8.77
C ALA A 125 6.21 -8.87 -7.95
N VAL A 126 5.83 -8.06 -6.96
CA VAL A 126 4.67 -8.35 -6.10
C VAL A 126 3.37 -8.45 -6.91
N ILE A 127 3.15 -7.55 -7.88
CA ILE A 127 1.98 -7.62 -8.77
C ILE A 127 1.98 -8.91 -9.57
N ASN A 128 3.12 -9.30 -10.15
CA ASN A 128 3.24 -10.55 -10.92
C ASN A 128 3.03 -11.80 -10.04
N PHE A 129 3.33 -11.73 -8.75
CA PHE A 129 3.05 -12.81 -7.80
C PHE A 129 1.56 -12.91 -7.39
N LEU A 130 0.70 -11.98 -7.79
CA LEU A 130 -0.73 -12.08 -7.51
C LEU A 130 -1.36 -13.27 -8.25
N PRO A 131 -2.40 -13.91 -7.68
CA PRO A 131 -3.08 -15.08 -8.26
C PRO A 131 -4.01 -14.67 -9.42
N ILE A 132 -3.45 -14.02 -10.44
CA ILE A 132 -4.18 -13.55 -11.63
C ILE A 132 -3.72 -14.41 -12.82
N PRO A 133 -4.61 -15.12 -13.54
CA PRO A 133 -4.26 -16.11 -14.56
C PRO A 133 -3.31 -15.68 -15.69
N VAL A 134 -3.22 -14.38 -15.99
CA VAL A 134 -2.33 -13.82 -17.02
C VAL A 134 -0.94 -13.42 -16.48
N LEU A 135 -0.79 -13.40 -15.15
CA LEU A 135 0.47 -13.13 -14.46
C LEU A 135 1.16 -14.42 -14.02
N ASP A 136 2.45 -14.35 -13.69
CA ASP A 136 3.25 -15.49 -13.24
C ASP A 136 2.64 -16.22 -12.03
N GLY A 137 2.04 -15.48 -11.10
CA GLY A 137 1.33 -16.02 -9.94
C GLY A 137 0.08 -16.82 -10.34
N GLY A 138 -0.57 -16.52 -11.45
CA GLY A 138 -1.66 -17.32 -12.01
C GLY A 138 -1.21 -18.71 -12.43
N HIS A 139 -0.04 -18.82 -13.06
CA HIS A 139 0.57 -20.11 -13.37
C HIS A 139 0.88 -20.92 -12.11
N MET A 140 1.38 -20.25 -11.06
CA MET A 140 1.62 -20.89 -9.77
C MET A 140 0.33 -21.46 -9.16
N VAL A 141 -0.78 -20.72 -9.26
CA VAL A 141 -2.11 -21.21 -8.82
C VAL A 141 -2.53 -22.46 -9.58
N PHE A 142 -2.35 -22.49 -10.91
CA PHE A 142 -2.64 -23.69 -11.69
C PHE A 142 -1.78 -24.88 -11.28
N LEU A 143 -0.48 -24.68 -11.04
CA LEU A 143 0.40 -25.76 -10.58
C LEU A 143 0.00 -26.29 -9.20
N ILE A 144 -0.36 -25.40 -8.26
CA ILE A 144 -0.86 -25.79 -6.93
C ILE A 144 -2.17 -26.58 -7.08
N TYR A 145 -3.09 -26.09 -7.92
CA TYR A 145 -4.34 -26.75 -8.21
C TYR A 145 -4.14 -28.15 -8.80
N GLU A 146 -3.22 -28.30 -9.75
CA GLU A 146 -2.88 -29.59 -10.37
C GLU A 146 -2.24 -30.56 -9.38
N LYS A 147 -1.37 -30.06 -8.50
CA LYS A 147 -0.77 -30.85 -7.42
C LYS A 147 -1.83 -31.40 -6.47
N ILE A 148 -2.87 -30.62 -6.15
CA ILE A 148 -3.98 -31.05 -5.29
C ILE A 148 -4.91 -32.02 -6.04
N ARG A 149 -5.23 -31.75 -7.31
CA ARG A 149 -6.19 -32.54 -8.09
C ARG A 149 -5.58 -33.81 -8.70
N GLY A 150 -4.26 -33.91 -8.78
CA GLY A 150 -3.52 -35.02 -9.41
C GLY A 150 -3.67 -35.11 -10.93
N ARG A 151 -4.32 -34.13 -11.57
CA ARG A 151 -4.53 -34.07 -13.02
C ARG A 151 -4.46 -32.63 -13.52
N PRO A 152 -4.02 -32.42 -14.78
CA PRO A 152 -3.93 -31.10 -15.33
C PRO A 152 -5.28 -30.39 -15.41
N ALA A 153 -5.27 -29.08 -15.24
CA ALA A 153 -6.38 -28.20 -15.56
C ALA A 153 -6.69 -28.31 -17.06
N SER A 154 -7.96 -28.44 -17.43
CA SER A 154 -8.34 -28.53 -18.84
C SER A 154 -7.92 -27.27 -19.60
N GLU A 155 -7.54 -27.43 -20.86
CA GLU A 155 -7.12 -26.31 -21.72
C GLU A 155 -8.20 -25.23 -21.80
N GLN A 156 -9.47 -25.64 -21.90
CA GLN A 156 -10.62 -24.72 -21.90
C GLN A 156 -10.71 -23.89 -20.62
N MET A 157 -10.47 -24.49 -19.44
CA MET A 157 -10.51 -23.78 -18.17
C MET A 157 -9.34 -22.80 -18.04
N ARG A 158 -8.14 -23.22 -18.44
CA ARG A 158 -6.95 -22.34 -18.46
C ARG A 158 -7.19 -21.16 -19.41
N ALA A 159 -7.63 -21.42 -20.63
CA ALA A 159 -7.91 -20.38 -21.63
C ALA A 159 -8.97 -19.39 -21.13
N ALA A 160 -10.10 -19.89 -20.61
CA ALA A 160 -11.15 -19.03 -20.06
C ALA A 160 -10.64 -18.14 -18.91
N ALA A 161 -9.89 -18.71 -17.97
CA ALA A 161 -9.29 -17.97 -16.87
C ALA A 161 -8.29 -16.91 -17.36
N THR A 162 -7.44 -17.24 -18.35
CA THR A 162 -6.51 -16.28 -18.96
C THR A 162 -7.25 -15.13 -19.64
N TYR A 163 -8.28 -15.40 -20.44
CA TYR A 163 -9.06 -14.33 -21.09
C TYR A 163 -9.80 -13.46 -20.09
N LEU A 164 -10.38 -14.05 -19.03
CA LEU A 164 -10.99 -13.29 -17.93
C LEU A 164 -9.96 -12.41 -17.21
N GLY A 165 -8.78 -12.97 -16.91
CA GLY A 165 -7.68 -12.23 -16.30
C GLY A 165 -7.19 -11.08 -17.18
N LEU A 166 -7.03 -11.32 -18.49
CA LEU A 166 -6.64 -10.30 -19.46
C LEU A 166 -7.68 -9.18 -19.54
N ALA A 167 -8.96 -9.53 -19.67
CA ALA A 167 -10.05 -8.55 -19.71
C ALA A 167 -10.09 -7.68 -18.43
N LEU A 168 -9.86 -8.29 -17.26
CA LEU A 168 -9.76 -7.59 -15.99
C LEU A 168 -8.59 -6.60 -15.99
N ILE A 169 -7.38 -7.03 -16.38
CA ILE A 169 -6.20 -6.16 -16.41
C ILE A 169 -6.39 -5.01 -17.41
N LEU A 170 -6.89 -5.29 -18.61
CA LEU A 170 -7.12 -4.25 -19.62
C LEU A 170 -8.17 -3.23 -19.14
N SER A 171 -9.22 -3.69 -18.48
CA SER A 171 -10.25 -2.82 -17.89
C SER A 171 -9.67 -1.95 -16.78
N LEU A 172 -8.85 -2.53 -15.90
CA LEU A 172 -8.16 -1.79 -14.84
C LEU A 172 -7.19 -0.77 -15.42
N MET A 173 -6.43 -1.13 -16.45
CA MET A 173 -5.50 -0.23 -17.13
C MET A 173 -6.25 0.96 -17.76
N ALA A 174 -7.35 0.71 -18.45
CA ALA A 174 -8.20 1.76 -19.00
C ALA A 174 -8.77 2.67 -17.90
N PHE A 175 -9.23 2.10 -16.78
CA PHE A 175 -9.72 2.85 -15.63
C PHE A 175 -8.63 3.74 -15.01
N VAL A 176 -7.43 3.21 -14.80
CA VAL A 176 -6.31 3.94 -14.21
C VAL A 176 -5.83 5.06 -15.16
N ILE A 177 -5.74 4.81 -16.47
CA ILE A 177 -5.43 5.85 -17.46
C ILE A 177 -6.49 6.96 -17.44
N TYR A 178 -7.78 6.59 -17.33
CA TYR A 178 -8.85 7.57 -17.20
C TYR A 178 -8.69 8.44 -15.94
N LEU A 179 -8.30 7.84 -14.81
CA LEU A 179 -8.00 8.59 -13.58
C LEU A 179 -6.81 9.54 -13.75
N ASP A 180 -5.75 9.10 -14.43
CA ASP A 180 -4.58 9.93 -14.72
C ASP A 180 -4.96 11.16 -15.56
N VAL A 181 -5.69 10.96 -16.66
CA VAL A 181 -6.16 12.05 -17.54
C VAL A 181 -7.02 13.03 -16.78
N LYS A 182 -7.99 12.53 -15.99
CA LYS A 182 -8.87 13.35 -15.17
C LYS A 182 -8.13 14.16 -14.11
N ARG A 183 -6.96 13.71 -13.66
CA ARG A 183 -6.15 14.43 -12.66
C ARG A 183 -5.34 15.56 -13.29
N ILE A 184 -5.05 15.49 -14.58
CA ILE A 184 -4.24 16.47 -15.31
C ILE A 184 -5.10 17.58 -15.94
N LEU A 185 -6.32 17.25 -16.38
CA LEU A 185 -7.34 18.20 -16.85
C LEU A 185 -8.01 18.94 -15.68
#